data_AF-A0A0F8GLC8-F1
#
_entry.id   AF-A0A0F8GLC8-F1
#
_cell.length_a   1.000
_cell.length_b   1.000
_cell.length_c   1.000
_cell.angle_alpha   90.00
_cell.angle_beta   90.00
_cell.angle_gamma   90.00
#
_symmetry.space_group_name_H-M   'P 1'
#
loop_
_entity.id
_entity.type
_entity.pdbx_description
1 polymer ?
#
loop_
_entity_poly.entity_id
_entity_poly.type
_entity_poly.pdbx_seq_one_letter_code
_entity_poly.pdbx_strand_id
1 'polypeptide(L)'
;MGNKGKLCSIALASSVLVFVFLVLISAAASAAQITKIGTGYDPAVYGDKVVWTNGVVIHLYDLTNRTGIRFSSSGASSPDIYENKIVWHDESIGTPRIAVYDISTATKSYITQEVDQYSRPAVYDNRIVWSANDSVYLRDISNSTQEKIGNGTNPDIYDTKVVYYSYSEDPEADITIRMYDIDTGERKTVVSYGDPNIPRIWDTRVIWSDVYNHQGYIAMYDILTENITDVTHPLDADPDGNEYGASTGTHISIQDDKIVYNKCVDDYEGKPGVYLYNISAGQSTLIYGYPEEVYTTPEVYNNTIVWGLDRNYVDGTSGNDIYLCDLAAGPEISQT
;
A
#
# COMPACT_ATOMS: atom_id res chain seq x y z
N MET A 1 -94.47 11.52 -24.81
CA MET A 1 -93.52 12.61 -24.52
C MET A 1 -92.22 11.94 -24.11
N GLY A 2 -91.15 11.84 -24.89
CA GLY A 2 -90.63 12.72 -25.93
C GLY A 2 -89.27 13.26 -25.46
N ASN A 3 -88.18 12.52 -25.65
CA ASN A 3 -86.93 13.11 -26.17
C ASN A 3 -85.92 12.04 -26.62
N LYS A 4 -85.47 12.16 -27.88
CA LYS A 4 -84.30 11.50 -28.47
C LYS A 4 -83.09 12.43 -28.27
N GLY A 5 -81.88 11.91 -28.05
CA GLY A 5 -80.68 12.77 -27.99
C GLY A 5 -79.33 12.05 -27.87
N LYS A 6 -78.87 11.46 -28.99
CA LYS A 6 -77.49 11.21 -29.49
C LYS A 6 -76.28 11.03 -28.52
N LEU A 7 -75.71 9.82 -28.62
CA LEU A 7 -74.31 9.40 -28.88
C LEU A 7 -73.10 10.39 -28.79
N CYS A 8 -72.07 9.87 -28.10
CA CYS A 8 -70.61 9.91 -28.32
C CYS A 8 -69.79 11.22 -28.25
N SER A 9 -68.74 11.17 -27.41
CA SER A 9 -67.38 11.57 -27.81
C SER A 9 -66.31 10.80 -27.03
N ILE A 10 -65.40 10.16 -27.76
CA ILE A 10 -64.13 9.58 -27.33
C ILE A 10 -63.05 10.63 -27.68
N ALA A 11 -62.17 10.97 -26.74
CA ALA A 11 -60.84 11.54 -27.00
C ALA A 11 -59.92 11.13 -25.82
N LEU A 12 -59.12 10.07 -25.98
CA LEU A 12 -57.71 10.04 -26.40
C LEU A 12 -56.72 10.58 -25.34
N ALA A 13 -55.97 9.63 -24.77
CA ALA A 13 -54.55 9.67 -24.39
C ALA A 13 -53.92 10.98 -23.89
N SER A 14 -53.42 10.97 -22.64
CA SER A 14 -52.09 11.51 -22.38
C SER A 14 -51.45 10.87 -21.15
N SER A 15 -50.41 10.10 -21.45
CA SER A 15 -49.34 9.61 -20.60
C SER A 15 -48.66 10.74 -19.83
N VAL A 16 -48.68 10.72 -18.49
CA VAL A 16 -47.55 11.23 -17.70
C VAL A 16 -47.35 10.32 -16.50
N LEU A 17 -46.37 9.45 -16.69
CA LEU A 17 -45.53 8.80 -15.68
C LEU A 17 -45.10 9.85 -14.63
N VAL A 18 -45.83 9.96 -13.51
CA VAL A 18 -45.34 10.75 -12.37
C VAL A 18 -44.37 9.86 -11.62
N PHE A 19 -43.12 9.95 -12.07
CA PHE A 19 -41.87 9.61 -11.41
C PHE A 19 -42.05 9.09 -9.98
N VAL A 20 -41.85 7.78 -9.85
CA VAL A 20 -41.16 7.21 -8.69
C VAL A 20 -39.99 8.15 -8.42
N PHE A 21 -40.01 8.84 -7.29
CA PHE A 21 -38.84 9.51 -6.72
C PHE A 21 -37.86 8.39 -6.31
N LEU A 22 -37.31 7.69 -7.30
CA LEU A 22 -35.96 7.18 -7.26
C LEU A 22 -35.15 8.46 -7.19
N VAL A 23 -34.82 8.86 -5.96
CA VAL A 23 -33.69 9.73 -5.73
C VAL A 23 -32.49 8.92 -6.23
N LEU A 24 -32.25 8.95 -7.54
CA LEU A 24 -30.94 8.81 -8.10
C LEU A 24 -30.17 10.00 -7.52
N ILE A 25 -29.66 9.82 -6.30
CA ILE A 25 -28.44 10.50 -5.91
C ILE A 25 -27.42 9.88 -6.86
N SER A 26 -27.31 10.43 -8.06
CA SER A 26 -26.08 10.28 -8.82
C SER A 26 -25.04 10.96 -7.93
N ALA A 27 -24.39 10.17 -7.07
CA ALA A 27 -23.12 10.55 -6.52
C ALA A 27 -22.26 10.81 -7.75
N ALA A 28 -22.13 12.08 -8.12
CA ALA A 28 -21.09 12.48 -9.03
C ALA A 28 -19.82 12.14 -8.26
N ALA A 29 -19.22 10.99 -8.59
CA ALA A 29 -17.92 10.62 -8.07
C ALA A 29 -17.02 11.81 -8.40
N SER A 30 -16.58 12.53 -7.36
CA SER A 30 -15.56 13.54 -7.55
C SER A 30 -14.37 12.81 -8.16
N ALA A 31 -14.01 13.16 -9.40
CA ALA A 31 -12.84 12.58 -10.04
C ALA A 31 -11.66 12.84 -9.09
N ALA A 32 -10.98 11.77 -8.69
CA ALA A 32 -9.84 11.88 -7.78
C ALA A 32 -8.78 12.77 -8.44
N GLN A 33 -8.28 13.77 -7.70
CA GLN A 33 -7.34 14.73 -8.26
C GLN A 33 -5.92 14.20 -8.17
N ILE A 34 -5.31 13.96 -9.33
CA ILE A 34 -3.95 13.46 -9.44
C ILE A 34 -3.00 14.62 -9.67
N THR A 35 -2.00 14.76 -8.79
CA THR A 35 -1.02 15.84 -8.80
C THR A 35 0.39 15.25 -8.83
N LYS A 36 1.22 15.73 -9.76
CA LYS A 36 2.66 15.45 -9.74
C LYS A 36 3.33 16.32 -8.68
N ILE A 37 4.00 15.70 -7.70
CA ILE A 37 4.66 16.40 -6.58
C ILE A 37 6.20 16.35 -6.67
N GLY A 38 6.75 15.49 -7.53
CA GLY A 38 8.19 15.34 -7.65
C GLY A 38 8.62 14.36 -8.73
N THR A 39 9.89 13.97 -8.65
CA THR A 39 10.53 12.94 -9.47
C THR A 39 11.42 12.07 -8.59
N GLY A 40 11.30 10.75 -8.69
CA GLY A 40 12.04 9.75 -7.96
C GLY A 40 11.31 8.41 -7.95
N TYR A 41 11.55 7.65 -6.90
CA TYR A 41 11.09 6.28 -6.69
C TYR A 41 10.70 6.08 -5.23
N ASP A 42 9.96 5.00 -4.99
CA ASP A 42 9.72 4.42 -3.67
C ASP A 42 9.27 5.48 -2.63
N PRO A 43 8.12 6.14 -2.86
CA PRO A 43 7.62 7.10 -1.90
C PRO A 43 7.09 6.40 -0.64
N ALA A 44 7.05 7.14 0.47
CA ALA A 44 6.30 6.79 1.68
C ALA A 44 5.53 8.02 2.17
N VAL A 45 4.42 7.81 2.89
CA VAL A 45 3.51 8.89 3.31
C VAL A 45 3.05 8.71 4.75
N TYR A 46 3.07 9.81 5.51
CA TYR A 46 2.46 9.90 6.84
C TYR A 46 1.90 11.30 7.06
N GLY A 47 0.60 11.38 7.35
CA GLY A 47 -0.13 12.64 7.44
C GLY A 47 0.08 13.48 6.18
N ASP A 48 0.43 14.75 6.38
CA ASP A 48 0.69 15.69 5.28
C ASP A 48 2.14 15.62 4.74
N LYS A 49 2.88 14.56 4.99
CA LYS A 49 4.29 14.45 4.60
C LYS A 49 4.50 13.26 3.67
N VAL A 50 5.16 13.53 2.56
CA VAL A 50 5.61 12.51 1.61
C VAL A 50 7.13 12.52 1.56
N VAL A 51 7.74 11.35 1.66
CA VAL A 51 9.17 11.16 1.43
C VAL A 51 9.40 10.29 0.21
N TRP A 52 10.47 10.52 -0.54
CA TRP A 52 10.87 9.65 -1.65
C TRP A 52 12.36 9.79 -1.94
N THR A 53 12.92 8.86 -2.73
CA THR A 53 14.33 8.90 -3.15
C THR A 53 14.47 9.08 -4.64
N ASN A 54 15.59 9.61 -5.13
CA ASN A 54 15.99 9.49 -6.53
C ASN A 54 17.31 8.70 -6.69
N GLY A 55 17.70 7.96 -5.64
CA GLY A 55 18.96 7.23 -5.54
C GLY A 55 20.13 8.04 -4.95
N VAL A 56 20.06 9.37 -4.99
CA VAL A 56 21.14 10.26 -4.50
C VAL A 56 20.68 11.29 -3.46
N VAL A 57 19.36 11.50 -3.34
CA VAL A 57 18.74 12.43 -2.41
C VAL A 57 17.48 11.80 -1.84
N ILE A 58 17.26 11.97 -0.53
CA ILE A 58 15.94 11.82 0.09
C ILE A 58 15.23 13.16 0.05
N HIS A 59 14.04 13.17 -0.53
CA HIS A 59 13.13 14.29 -0.56
C HIS A 59 12.12 14.13 0.58
N LEU A 60 11.85 15.20 1.30
CA LEU A 60 10.69 15.36 2.17
C LEU A 60 9.85 16.48 1.59
N TYR A 61 8.56 16.25 1.41
CA TYR A 61 7.60 17.22 0.90
C TYR A 61 6.42 17.34 1.84
N ASP A 62 6.12 18.56 2.23
CA ASP A 62 4.97 18.94 3.05
C ASP A 62 3.81 19.34 2.13
N LEU A 63 2.72 18.59 2.20
CA LEU A 63 1.51 18.77 1.38
C LEU A 63 0.74 20.04 1.77
N THR A 64 0.79 20.42 3.04
CA THR A 64 0.09 21.60 3.59
C THR A 64 0.78 22.89 3.16
N ASN A 65 2.10 22.96 3.32
CA ASN A 65 2.89 24.15 2.97
C ASN A 65 3.39 24.15 1.53
N ARG A 66 3.32 23.00 0.83
CA ARG A 66 3.88 22.78 -0.52
C ARG A 66 5.38 23.09 -0.61
N THR A 67 6.10 22.85 0.48
CA THR A 67 7.54 23.05 0.62
C THR A 67 8.25 21.72 0.79
N GLY A 68 9.53 21.65 0.40
CA GLY A 68 10.31 20.43 0.60
C GLY A 68 11.72 20.67 1.13
N ILE A 69 12.23 19.66 1.84
CA ILE A 69 13.61 19.57 2.32
C ILE A 69 14.29 18.43 1.56
N ARG A 70 15.59 18.56 1.31
CA ARG A 70 16.40 17.56 0.62
C ARG A 70 17.57 17.14 1.49
N PHE A 71 17.78 15.83 1.59
CA PHE A 71 18.90 15.24 2.30
C PHE A 71 19.80 14.54 1.29
N SER A 72 21.01 15.07 1.07
CA SER A 72 21.99 14.44 0.19
C SER A 72 22.46 13.10 0.78
N SER A 73 22.38 12.04 -0.02
CA SER A 73 22.82 10.70 0.34
C SER A 73 23.07 9.90 -0.95
N SER A 74 24.32 9.87 -1.42
CA SER A 74 24.75 9.19 -2.65
C SER A 74 24.68 7.66 -2.49
N GLY A 75 23.47 7.10 -2.52
CA GLY A 75 23.18 5.70 -2.16
C GLY A 75 21.95 5.57 -1.26
N ALA A 76 20.96 6.45 -1.43
CA ALA A 76 19.74 6.45 -0.62
C ALA A 76 18.68 5.53 -1.22
N SER A 77 18.09 4.66 -0.41
CA SER A 77 16.98 3.77 -0.82
C SER A 77 16.00 3.54 0.31
N SER A 78 14.80 3.08 -0.06
CA SER A 78 13.77 2.60 0.86
C SER A 78 13.50 3.57 2.02
N PRO A 79 13.10 4.83 1.71
CA PRO A 79 12.70 5.74 2.75
C PRO A 79 11.36 5.31 3.36
N ASP A 80 11.21 5.52 4.66
CA ASP A 80 9.94 5.38 5.37
C ASP A 80 9.76 6.53 6.36
N ILE A 81 8.52 6.83 6.75
CA ILE A 81 8.16 7.95 7.60
C ILE A 81 7.05 7.62 8.59
N TYR A 82 7.27 8.00 9.85
CA TYR A 82 6.24 8.00 10.88
C TYR A 82 6.34 9.28 11.71
N GLU A 83 5.24 10.05 11.78
CA GLU A 83 5.16 11.36 12.43
C GLU A 83 6.25 12.35 11.98
N ASN A 84 7.31 12.46 12.78
CA ASN A 84 8.45 13.35 12.59
C ASN A 84 9.75 12.58 12.31
N LYS A 85 9.69 11.26 12.14
CA LYS A 85 10.88 10.43 11.92
C LYS A 85 10.92 9.92 10.50
N ILE A 86 12.03 10.16 9.83
CA ILE A 86 12.33 9.63 8.51
C ILE A 86 13.48 8.65 8.67
N VAL A 87 13.31 7.45 8.13
CA VAL A 87 14.36 6.44 8.07
C VAL A 87 14.64 6.08 6.62
N TRP A 88 15.89 5.77 6.29
CA TRP A 88 16.25 5.28 4.96
C TRP A 88 17.55 4.49 5.01
N HIS A 89 17.73 3.60 4.04
CA HIS A 89 19.02 2.96 3.80
C HIS A 89 19.98 3.96 3.13
N ASP A 90 21.17 4.14 3.70
CA ASP A 90 22.20 5.11 3.31
C ASP A 90 23.54 4.39 3.10
N GLU A 91 23.94 4.25 1.84
CA GLU A 91 25.25 3.71 1.44
C GLU A 91 26.21 4.81 0.93
N SER A 92 26.01 6.05 1.37
CA SER A 92 26.74 7.21 0.83
C SER A 92 28.26 7.20 1.03
N ILE A 93 28.75 6.36 1.95
CA ILE A 93 30.18 6.20 2.26
C ILE A 93 30.74 4.82 1.84
N GLY A 94 29.97 4.04 1.06
CA GLY A 94 30.35 2.69 0.64
C GLY A 94 30.20 1.62 1.73
N THR A 95 29.48 1.93 2.81
CA THR A 95 29.10 0.96 3.84
C THR A 95 27.62 1.17 4.16
N PRO A 96 26.78 0.12 4.09
CA PRO A 96 25.36 0.18 4.42
C PRO A 96 25.11 0.66 5.85
N ARG A 97 24.18 1.60 6.00
CA ARG A 97 23.70 2.14 7.27
C ARG A 97 22.23 2.49 7.14
N ILE A 98 21.52 2.55 8.27
CA ILE A 98 20.19 3.16 8.31
C ILE A 98 20.34 4.56 8.87
N ALA A 99 20.02 5.57 8.06
CA ALA A 99 19.93 6.94 8.52
C ALA A 99 18.59 7.15 9.23
N VAL A 100 18.63 7.87 10.35
CA VAL A 100 17.44 8.29 11.11
C VAL A 100 17.46 9.80 11.22
N TYR A 101 16.39 10.45 10.77
CA TYR A 101 16.25 11.90 10.84
C TYR A 101 14.98 12.28 11.59
N ASP A 102 15.14 13.13 12.59
CA ASP A 102 14.03 13.72 13.33
C ASP A 102 13.77 15.13 12.81
N ILE A 103 12.60 15.34 12.22
CA ILE A 103 12.15 16.60 11.62
C ILE A 103 12.00 17.69 12.70
N SER A 104 11.53 17.34 13.89
CA SER A 104 11.23 18.30 14.96
C SER A 104 12.50 18.88 15.59
N THR A 105 13.55 18.06 15.70
CA THR A 105 14.84 18.48 16.27
C THR A 105 15.89 18.81 15.20
N ALA A 106 15.59 18.52 13.93
CA ALA A 106 16.50 18.60 12.80
C ALA A 106 17.80 17.80 13.01
N THR A 107 17.73 16.70 13.76
CA THR A 107 18.88 15.85 14.06
C THR A 107 18.95 14.64 13.15
N LYS A 108 20.17 14.26 12.73
CA LYS A 108 20.44 13.05 11.95
C LYS A 108 21.36 12.13 12.75
N SER A 109 21.01 10.86 12.84
CA SER A 109 21.84 9.79 13.40
C SER A 109 21.90 8.59 12.45
N TYR A 110 22.69 7.58 12.80
CA TYR A 110 22.88 6.39 12.00
C TYR A 110 22.84 5.14 12.87
N ILE A 111 22.15 4.11 12.39
CA ILE A 111 22.30 2.72 12.85
C ILE A 111 23.28 2.04 11.90
N THR A 112 24.36 1.48 12.43
CA THR A 112 25.46 0.90 11.65
C THR A 112 25.70 -0.59 11.95
N GLN A 113 25.02 -1.12 12.95
CA GLN A 113 25.21 -2.50 13.40
C GLN A 113 24.15 -3.39 12.74
N GLU A 114 24.58 -4.51 12.17
CA GLU A 114 23.73 -5.46 11.43
C GLU A 114 22.92 -4.80 10.31
N VAL A 115 23.57 -3.98 9.49
CA VAL A 115 22.97 -3.39 8.28
C VAL A 115 23.74 -3.88 7.07
N ASP A 116 23.03 -4.26 6.01
CA ASP A 116 23.58 -4.71 4.74
C ASP A 116 22.92 -3.98 3.55
N GLN A 117 23.41 -4.29 2.34
CA GLN A 117 22.96 -3.66 1.09
C GLN A 117 21.48 -3.92 0.72
N TYR A 118 20.83 -4.87 1.39
CA TYR A 118 19.43 -5.24 1.17
C TYR A 118 18.52 -4.73 2.28
N SER A 119 19.07 -4.03 3.27
CA SER A 119 18.32 -3.54 4.41
C SER A 119 17.27 -2.52 3.99
N ARG A 120 16.01 -2.83 4.29
CA ARG A 120 14.84 -1.98 4.07
C ARG A 120 14.23 -1.64 5.43
N PRO A 121 14.36 -0.40 5.91
CA PRO A 121 13.82 -0.01 7.21
C PRO A 121 12.32 0.29 7.13
N ALA A 122 11.58 -0.08 8.17
CA ALA A 122 10.23 0.41 8.46
C ALA A 122 10.21 1.04 9.86
N VAL A 123 9.37 2.07 10.07
CA VAL A 123 9.34 2.85 11.32
C VAL A 123 7.93 3.00 11.89
N TYR A 124 7.80 2.76 13.20
CA TYR A 124 6.59 3.09 13.96
C TYR A 124 6.97 3.62 15.35
N ASP A 125 6.52 4.83 15.66
CA ASP A 125 6.92 5.59 16.86
C ASP A 125 8.45 5.71 17.00
N ASN A 126 9.08 5.09 18.00
CA ASN A 126 10.54 5.10 18.24
C ASN A 126 11.21 3.80 17.81
N ARG A 127 10.48 2.92 17.11
CA ARG A 127 10.92 1.58 16.75
C ARG A 127 11.20 1.52 15.26
N ILE A 128 12.35 0.98 14.92
CA ILE A 128 12.79 0.79 13.55
C ILE A 128 13.06 -0.70 13.38
N VAL A 129 12.49 -1.30 12.35
CA VAL A 129 12.72 -2.69 11.98
C VAL A 129 13.37 -2.77 10.61
N TRP A 130 14.25 -3.73 10.41
CA TRP A 130 14.87 -4.00 9.11
C TRP A 130 15.37 -5.44 9.07
N SER A 131 15.68 -5.92 7.88
CA SER A 131 16.35 -7.21 7.69
C SER A 131 17.78 -7.02 7.22
N ALA A 132 18.70 -7.84 7.73
CA ALA A 132 20.06 -7.97 7.24
C ALA A 132 20.59 -9.39 7.47
N ASN A 133 21.34 -9.95 6.52
CA ASN A 133 21.92 -11.29 6.58
C ASN A 133 20.90 -12.35 7.06
N ASP A 134 19.77 -12.43 6.36
CA ASP A 134 18.64 -13.35 6.63
C ASP A 134 18.04 -13.24 8.05
N SER A 135 18.29 -12.13 8.75
CA SER A 135 17.83 -11.87 10.10
C SER A 135 17.03 -10.59 10.17
N VAL A 136 15.99 -10.57 10.99
CA VAL A 136 15.17 -9.40 11.26
C VAL A 136 15.58 -8.78 12.59
N TYR A 137 15.81 -7.47 12.57
CA TYR A 137 16.24 -6.69 13.71
C TYR A 137 15.20 -5.64 14.10
N LEU A 138 15.14 -5.36 15.39
CA LEU A 138 14.37 -4.28 16.00
C LEU A 138 15.33 -3.35 16.73
N ARG A 139 15.20 -2.04 16.50
CA ARG A 139 15.87 -0.99 17.26
C ARG A 139 14.84 -0.07 17.89
N ASP A 140 14.93 0.10 19.20
CA ASP A 140 14.33 1.23 19.89
C ASP A 140 15.37 2.36 19.98
N ILE A 141 15.09 3.49 19.35
CA ILE A 141 16.01 4.63 19.31
C ILE A 141 15.96 5.47 20.59
N SER A 142 14.90 5.36 21.40
CA SER A 142 14.73 6.14 22.63
C SER A 142 15.74 5.74 23.72
N ASN A 143 16.13 4.46 23.74
CA ASN A 143 17.07 3.87 24.69
C ASN A 143 18.27 3.18 23.98
N SER A 144 18.30 3.20 22.65
CA SER A 144 19.34 2.58 21.82
C SER A 144 19.45 1.05 21.94
N THR A 145 18.40 0.37 22.41
CA THR A 145 18.40 -1.11 22.44
C THR A 145 18.15 -1.68 21.06
N GLN A 146 18.95 -2.69 20.69
CA GLN A 146 18.83 -3.42 19.43
C GLN A 146 18.82 -4.92 19.71
N GLU A 147 17.92 -5.64 19.05
CA GLU A 147 17.83 -7.09 19.16
C GLU A 147 17.48 -7.75 17.82
N LYS A 148 17.88 -9.01 17.66
CA LYS A 148 17.43 -9.87 16.57
C LYS A 148 16.11 -10.52 16.99
N ILE A 149 15.04 -10.26 16.25
CA ILE A 149 13.70 -10.76 16.55
C ILE A 149 13.34 -12.03 15.78
N GLY A 150 14.02 -12.35 14.68
CA GLY A 150 13.78 -13.56 13.90
C GLY A 150 14.74 -13.76 12.73
N ASN A 151 14.54 -14.84 11.97
CA ASN A 151 15.18 -15.07 10.68
C ASN A 151 14.18 -14.78 9.57
N GLY A 152 14.53 -13.93 8.61
CA GLY A 152 13.58 -13.45 7.62
C GLY A 152 13.97 -12.16 6.93
N THR A 153 13.06 -11.69 6.08
CA THR A 153 13.17 -10.44 5.30
C THR A 153 11.84 -9.70 5.27
N ASN A 154 11.86 -8.50 4.68
CA ASN A 154 10.71 -7.63 4.46
C ASN A 154 9.87 -7.41 5.73
N PRO A 155 10.48 -6.95 6.84
CA PRO A 155 9.71 -6.67 8.03
C PRO A 155 8.86 -5.41 7.85
N ASP A 156 7.68 -5.42 8.46
CA ASP A 156 6.82 -4.26 8.62
C ASP A 156 6.33 -4.16 10.07
N ILE A 157 6.00 -2.95 10.52
CA ILE A 157 5.67 -2.67 11.93
C ILE A 157 4.44 -1.80 12.07
N TYR A 158 3.50 -2.25 12.89
CA TYR A 158 2.38 -1.45 13.34
C TYR A 158 2.16 -1.68 14.84
N ASP A 159 2.09 -0.58 15.59
CA ASP A 159 1.98 -0.63 17.04
C ASP A 159 3.06 -1.53 17.68
N THR A 160 2.68 -2.56 18.43
CA THR A 160 3.61 -3.50 19.05
C THR A 160 3.98 -4.69 18.17
N LYS A 161 3.46 -4.78 16.95
CA LYS A 161 3.55 -5.99 16.13
C LYS A 161 4.50 -5.77 14.96
N VAL A 162 5.45 -6.68 14.84
CA VAL A 162 6.34 -6.77 13.67
C VAL A 162 5.98 -8.02 12.90
N VAL A 163 5.62 -7.88 11.63
CA VAL A 163 5.43 -9.01 10.72
C VAL A 163 6.62 -9.13 9.79
N TYR A 164 7.01 -10.34 9.43
CA TYR A 164 8.12 -10.56 8.50
C TYR A 164 7.99 -11.90 7.79
N TYR A 165 8.53 -11.94 6.57
CA TYR A 165 8.66 -13.16 5.79
C TYR A 165 9.77 -14.02 6.40
N SER A 166 9.47 -15.24 6.85
CA SER A 166 10.39 -16.08 7.60
C SER A 166 10.98 -17.19 6.76
N TYR A 167 12.31 -17.27 6.74
CA TYR A 167 13.01 -18.49 6.34
C TYR A 167 12.96 -19.46 7.52
N SER A 168 12.48 -20.68 7.29
CA SER A 168 12.61 -21.74 8.28
C SER A 168 14.08 -22.19 8.37
N GLU A 169 14.60 -22.41 9.59
CA GLU A 169 15.86 -23.15 9.79
C GLU A 169 15.66 -24.67 9.66
N ASP A 170 14.41 -25.12 9.72
CA ASP A 170 14.01 -26.51 9.47
C ASP A 170 13.67 -26.65 7.98
N PRO A 171 14.43 -27.45 7.21
CA PRO A 171 14.19 -27.66 5.78
C PRO A 171 12.83 -28.31 5.47
N GLU A 172 12.13 -28.85 6.48
CA GLU A 172 10.81 -29.45 6.35
C GLU A 172 9.66 -28.49 6.72
N ALA A 173 9.96 -27.29 7.23
CA ALA A 173 8.94 -26.30 7.57
C ALA A 173 8.79 -25.26 6.45
N ASP A 174 7.54 -25.09 6.02
CA ASP A 174 7.17 -24.14 4.98
C ASP A 174 7.56 -22.71 5.36
N ILE A 175 7.90 -21.96 4.32
CA ILE A 175 8.01 -20.50 4.35
C ILE A 175 6.68 -19.94 4.86
N THR A 176 6.75 -18.99 5.79
CA THR A 176 5.56 -18.44 6.45
C THR A 176 5.77 -17.00 6.88
N ILE A 177 4.69 -16.31 7.21
CA ILE A 177 4.75 -15.02 7.87
C ILE A 177 4.81 -15.24 9.37
N ARG A 178 5.81 -14.65 10.01
CA ARG A 178 5.92 -14.61 11.47
C ARG A 178 5.53 -13.23 11.96
N MET A 179 4.93 -13.20 13.15
CA MET A 179 4.63 -12.00 13.89
C MET A 179 5.34 -12.04 15.23
N TYR A 180 6.04 -10.97 15.57
CA TYR A 180 6.68 -10.75 16.86
C TYR A 180 5.95 -9.60 17.58
N ASP A 181 5.54 -9.84 18.82
CA ASP A 181 4.96 -8.82 19.68
C ASP A 181 6.04 -8.25 20.61
N ILE A 182 6.29 -6.95 20.51
CA ILE A 182 7.42 -6.25 21.16
C ILE A 182 7.22 -6.16 22.67
N ASP A 183 5.99 -6.04 23.15
CA ASP A 183 5.70 -5.88 24.58
C ASP A 183 5.86 -7.19 25.34
N THR A 184 5.46 -8.29 24.70
CA THR A 184 5.47 -9.63 25.31
C THR A 184 6.69 -10.47 24.94
N GLY A 185 7.37 -10.14 23.85
CA GLY A 185 8.43 -10.94 23.25
C GLY A 185 7.93 -12.24 22.61
N GLU A 186 6.60 -12.41 22.47
CA GLU A 186 6.01 -13.61 21.89
C GLU A 186 6.14 -13.64 20.37
N ARG A 187 6.36 -14.84 19.81
CA ARG A 187 6.34 -15.10 18.38
C ARG A 187 5.14 -15.95 18.01
N LYS A 188 4.41 -15.54 16.98
CA LYS A 188 3.27 -16.28 16.42
C LYS A 188 3.50 -16.51 14.93
N THR A 189 3.00 -17.64 14.44
CA THR A 189 2.88 -17.88 13.00
C THR A 189 1.56 -17.29 12.54
N VAL A 190 1.60 -16.42 11.54
CA VAL A 190 0.40 -15.92 10.87
C VAL A 190 -0.11 -17.03 9.97
N VAL A 191 -1.42 -17.30 9.97
CA VAL A 191 -2.00 -18.29 9.07
C VAL A 191 -1.90 -17.74 7.65
N SER A 192 -1.03 -18.34 6.85
CA SER A 192 -0.75 -17.97 5.46
C SER A 192 -0.59 -19.24 4.61
N TYR A 193 -0.69 -19.11 3.30
CA TYR A 193 -0.48 -20.19 2.33
C TYR A 193 0.41 -19.70 1.18
N GLY A 194 0.76 -20.62 0.27
CA GLY A 194 1.52 -20.29 -0.95
C GLY A 194 2.94 -19.86 -0.66
N ASP A 195 3.43 -18.84 -1.37
CA ASP A 195 4.72 -18.19 -1.15
C ASP A 195 4.53 -16.75 -0.62
N PRO A 196 4.25 -16.57 0.69
CA PRO A 196 3.65 -15.36 1.23
C PRO A 196 4.66 -14.21 1.46
N ASN A 197 5.01 -13.50 0.39
CA ASN A 197 6.04 -12.46 0.36
C ASN A 197 5.50 -11.05 0.70
N ILE A 198 6.44 -10.16 1.07
CA ILE A 198 6.20 -8.73 1.32
C ILE A 198 5.02 -8.50 2.30
N PRO A 199 5.06 -9.07 3.52
CA PRO A 199 3.97 -8.86 4.47
C PRO A 199 3.88 -7.38 4.88
N ARG A 200 2.67 -6.87 5.02
CA ARG A 200 2.35 -5.56 5.60
C ARG A 200 1.31 -5.71 6.70
N ILE A 201 1.32 -4.83 7.69
CA ILE A 201 0.39 -4.88 8.83
C ILE A 201 -0.26 -3.52 9.09
N TRP A 202 -1.58 -3.54 9.31
CA TRP A 202 -2.31 -2.41 9.87
C TRP A 202 -3.37 -2.91 10.84
N ASP A 203 -3.32 -2.42 12.08
CA ASP A 203 -4.20 -2.85 13.16
C ASP A 203 -4.14 -4.37 13.37
N THR A 204 -5.19 -5.09 12.99
CA THR A 204 -5.31 -6.55 13.14
C THR A 204 -5.15 -7.31 11.84
N ARG A 205 -4.88 -6.61 10.74
CA ARG A 205 -4.85 -7.19 9.39
C ARG A 205 -3.43 -7.28 8.89
N VAL A 206 -3.06 -8.49 8.48
CA VAL A 206 -1.79 -8.78 7.80
C VAL A 206 -2.12 -9.09 6.35
N ILE A 207 -1.53 -8.34 5.43
CA ILE A 207 -1.62 -8.64 4.00
C ILE A 207 -0.28 -9.16 3.49
N TRP A 208 -0.32 -9.96 2.43
CA TRP A 208 0.88 -10.42 1.74
C TRP A 208 0.61 -10.66 0.27
N SER A 209 1.68 -10.78 -0.49
CA SER A 209 1.66 -11.23 -1.88
C SER A 209 2.04 -12.70 -1.96
N ASP A 210 1.14 -13.56 -2.39
CA ASP A 210 1.47 -14.95 -2.73
C ASP A 210 2.06 -14.99 -4.13
N VAL A 211 3.40 -15.03 -4.23
CA VAL A 211 4.15 -14.95 -5.49
C VAL A 211 4.49 -16.33 -6.07
N TYR A 212 3.78 -17.39 -5.64
CA TYR A 212 3.99 -18.74 -6.15
C TYR A 212 3.74 -18.87 -7.66
N ASN A 213 2.80 -18.08 -8.19
CA ASN A 213 2.48 -18.02 -9.62
C ASN A 213 2.51 -16.57 -10.12
N HIS A 214 2.87 -16.39 -11.40
CA HIS A 214 2.93 -15.08 -12.07
C HIS A 214 3.72 -14.05 -11.24
N GLN A 215 3.17 -12.87 -11.00
CA GLN A 215 3.71 -11.82 -10.13
C GLN A 215 3.01 -11.79 -8.77
N GLY A 216 2.16 -12.79 -8.49
CA GLY A 216 1.43 -12.99 -7.26
C GLY A 216 0.09 -12.26 -7.14
N TYR A 217 -0.73 -12.75 -6.22
CA TYR A 217 -1.98 -12.13 -5.79
C TYR A 217 -1.91 -11.75 -4.31
N ILE A 218 -2.86 -10.93 -3.89
CA ILE A 218 -2.88 -10.35 -2.55
C ILE A 218 -3.88 -11.11 -1.72
N ALA A 219 -3.45 -11.54 -0.55
CA ALA A 219 -4.30 -12.14 0.46
C ALA A 219 -4.20 -11.35 1.76
N MET A 220 -5.24 -11.44 2.58
CA MET A 220 -5.35 -10.78 3.87
C MET A 220 -5.78 -11.77 4.93
N TYR A 221 -5.11 -11.73 6.09
CA TYR A 221 -5.50 -12.45 7.29
C TYR A 221 -5.84 -11.45 8.39
N ASP A 222 -7.01 -11.60 9.00
CA ASP A 222 -7.38 -10.84 10.19
C ASP A 222 -7.09 -11.67 11.45
N ILE A 223 -6.20 -11.15 12.30
CA ILE A 223 -5.68 -11.85 13.49
C ILE A 223 -6.77 -12.04 14.57
N LEU A 224 -7.79 -11.17 14.61
CA LEU A 224 -8.86 -11.28 15.62
C LEU A 224 -9.93 -12.30 15.24
N THR A 225 -10.31 -12.30 13.97
CA THR A 225 -11.39 -13.15 13.44
C THR A 225 -10.87 -14.47 12.88
N GLU A 226 -9.56 -14.58 12.68
CA GLU A 226 -8.85 -15.73 12.10
C GLU A 226 -9.31 -16.09 10.68
N ASN A 227 -9.86 -15.10 9.96
CA ASN A 227 -10.35 -15.28 8.59
C ASN A 227 -9.28 -14.85 7.57
N ILE A 228 -9.15 -15.65 6.51
CA ILE A 228 -8.40 -15.27 5.30
C ILE A 228 -9.38 -14.76 4.24
N THR A 229 -8.99 -13.70 3.55
CA THR A 229 -9.69 -13.12 2.40
C THR A 229 -8.71 -12.97 1.25
N ASP A 230 -9.09 -13.47 0.07
CA ASP A 230 -8.36 -13.20 -1.17
C ASP A 230 -8.73 -11.78 -1.62
N VAL A 231 -7.78 -10.85 -1.54
CA VAL A 231 -7.97 -9.44 -1.87
C VAL A 231 -7.99 -9.25 -3.38
N THR A 232 -7.07 -9.93 -4.07
CA THR A 232 -7.07 -10.05 -5.53
C THR A 232 -7.13 -11.52 -5.92
N HIS A 233 -7.38 -11.79 -7.19
CA HIS A 233 -7.68 -13.13 -7.66
C HIS A 233 -6.41 -13.98 -7.83
N PRO A 234 -6.41 -15.23 -7.32
CA PRO A 234 -5.40 -16.22 -7.68
C PRO A 234 -5.35 -16.49 -9.19
N LEU A 235 -4.38 -17.27 -9.64
CA LEU A 235 -4.31 -17.69 -11.04
C LEU A 235 -5.53 -18.57 -11.41
N ASP A 236 -6.25 -18.19 -12.47
CA ASP A 236 -7.38 -18.94 -13.03
C ASP A 236 -7.43 -18.79 -14.57
N ALA A 237 -8.44 -19.39 -15.23
CA ALA A 237 -8.67 -19.31 -16.67
C ALA A 237 -9.97 -18.57 -17.00
N ASP A 238 -9.90 -17.62 -17.95
CA ASP A 238 -11.04 -16.86 -18.41
C ASP A 238 -12.02 -17.75 -19.21
N PRO A 239 -13.22 -17.25 -19.60
CA PRO A 239 -14.18 -18.05 -20.38
C PRO A 239 -13.67 -18.55 -21.73
N ASP A 240 -12.60 -17.96 -22.27
CA ASP A 240 -11.95 -18.35 -23.52
C ASP A 240 -10.76 -19.30 -23.28
N GLY A 241 -10.41 -19.57 -22.03
CA GLY A 241 -9.35 -20.48 -21.60
C GLY A 241 -7.96 -19.83 -21.46
N ASN A 242 -7.86 -18.50 -21.46
CA ASN A 242 -6.59 -17.81 -21.23
C ASN A 242 -6.34 -17.64 -19.73
N GLU A 243 -5.09 -17.81 -19.30
CA GLU A 243 -4.69 -17.60 -17.90
C GLU A 243 -4.78 -16.12 -17.52
N TYR A 244 -5.33 -15.83 -16.33
CA TYR A 244 -5.45 -14.49 -15.77
C TYR A 244 -5.34 -14.51 -14.23
N GLY A 245 -5.20 -13.34 -13.62
CA GLY A 245 -5.00 -13.22 -12.17
C GLY A 245 -3.53 -13.34 -11.76
N ALA A 246 -3.27 -13.27 -10.45
CA ALA A 246 -1.92 -13.27 -9.87
C ALA A 246 -0.94 -12.25 -10.51
N SER A 247 -1.43 -11.08 -10.89
CA SER A 247 -0.64 -10.00 -11.54
C SER A 247 -0.52 -8.73 -10.67
N THR A 248 -0.57 -8.88 -9.35
CA THR A 248 -0.74 -7.79 -8.37
C THR A 248 0.22 -7.78 -7.17
N GLY A 249 1.13 -8.75 -7.08
CA GLY A 249 1.94 -9.01 -5.88
C GLY A 249 3.28 -8.27 -5.80
N THR A 250 3.49 -7.21 -6.58
CA THR A 250 4.80 -6.54 -6.71
C THR A 250 5.04 -5.49 -5.61
N HIS A 251 4.03 -4.68 -5.30
CA HIS A 251 4.07 -3.73 -4.18
C HIS A 251 2.66 -3.50 -3.64
N ILE A 252 2.53 -3.61 -2.32
CA ILE A 252 1.26 -3.53 -1.60
C ILE A 252 1.42 -2.64 -0.36
N SER A 253 0.36 -1.93 0.00
CA SER A 253 0.28 -1.12 1.22
C SER A 253 -1.14 -1.14 1.78
N ILE A 254 -1.29 -1.06 3.09
CA ILE A 254 -2.58 -1.13 3.79
C ILE A 254 -2.69 -0.02 4.83
N GLN A 255 -3.84 0.64 4.85
CA GLN A 255 -4.20 1.58 5.91
C GLN A 255 -5.72 1.64 6.03
N ASP A 256 -6.23 1.50 7.26
CA ASP A 256 -7.65 1.45 7.57
C ASP A 256 -8.41 0.47 6.65
N ASP A 257 -9.42 0.93 5.92
CA ASP A 257 -10.23 0.12 5.02
C ASP A 257 -9.63 -0.02 3.60
N LYS A 258 -8.38 0.41 3.39
CA LYS A 258 -7.78 0.58 2.06
C LYS A 258 -6.55 -0.29 1.89
N ILE A 259 -6.49 -1.02 0.78
CA ILE A 259 -5.28 -1.64 0.27
C ILE A 259 -4.97 -1.01 -1.07
N VAL A 260 -3.74 -0.54 -1.27
CA VAL A 260 -3.27 -0.06 -2.57
C VAL A 260 -2.22 -0.99 -3.13
N TYR A 261 -2.24 -1.17 -4.44
CA TYR A 261 -1.34 -2.10 -5.11
C TYR A 261 -1.10 -1.74 -6.57
N ASN A 262 -0.02 -2.28 -7.13
CA ASN A 262 0.29 -2.23 -8.55
C ASN A 262 -0.29 -3.47 -9.26
N LYS A 263 -0.94 -3.28 -10.41
CA LYS A 263 -1.25 -4.35 -11.37
C LYS A 263 -0.39 -4.17 -12.61
N CYS A 264 0.27 -5.23 -13.08
CA CYS A 264 1.28 -5.12 -14.14
C CYS A 264 0.84 -5.64 -15.52
N VAL A 265 -0.27 -6.39 -15.62
CA VAL A 265 -0.72 -7.04 -16.87
C VAL A 265 -2.12 -6.58 -17.26
N ASP A 266 -2.39 -6.48 -18.57
CA ASP A 266 -3.72 -6.29 -19.13
C ASP A 266 -4.39 -7.66 -19.31
N ASP A 267 -5.36 -7.96 -18.46
CA ASP A 267 -6.04 -9.26 -18.43
C ASP A 267 -7.55 -9.12 -18.19
N TYR A 268 -8.22 -10.26 -17.97
CA TYR A 268 -9.66 -10.33 -17.75
C TYR A 268 -10.14 -9.47 -16.55
N GLU A 269 -9.27 -9.16 -15.59
CA GLU A 269 -9.62 -8.39 -14.38
C GLU A 269 -9.47 -6.88 -14.57
N GLY A 270 -8.70 -6.45 -15.57
CA GLY A 270 -8.53 -5.04 -15.88
C GLY A 270 -7.16 -4.66 -16.43
N LYS A 271 -6.96 -3.34 -16.52
CA LYS A 271 -5.76 -2.74 -17.10
C LYS A 271 -4.62 -2.62 -16.09
N PRO A 272 -3.35 -2.57 -16.54
CA PRO A 272 -2.23 -2.26 -15.65
C PRO A 272 -2.37 -0.88 -15.01
N GLY A 273 -1.90 -0.74 -13.76
CA GLY A 273 -1.90 0.53 -13.08
C GLY A 273 -1.87 0.45 -11.55
N VAL A 274 -2.18 1.58 -10.93
CA VAL A 274 -2.34 1.72 -9.48
C VAL A 274 -3.80 1.53 -9.11
N TYR A 275 -4.06 0.62 -8.18
CA TYR A 275 -5.39 0.28 -7.72
C TYR A 275 -5.58 0.60 -6.24
N LEU A 276 -6.83 0.90 -5.89
CA LEU A 276 -7.34 0.96 -4.52
C LEU A 276 -8.39 -0.13 -4.34
N TYR A 277 -8.17 -1.04 -3.40
CA TYR A 277 -9.16 -1.99 -2.91
C TYR A 277 -9.77 -1.48 -1.60
N ASN A 278 -11.10 -1.37 -1.56
CA ASN A 278 -11.83 -1.07 -0.33
C ASN A 278 -12.26 -2.39 0.32
N ILE A 279 -11.74 -2.67 1.52
CA ILE A 279 -11.94 -3.95 2.21
C ILE A 279 -13.41 -4.18 2.53
N SER A 280 -14.11 -3.17 3.07
CA SER A 280 -15.53 -3.25 3.40
C SER A 280 -16.44 -3.49 2.18
N ALA A 281 -16.04 -2.99 1.01
CA ALA A 281 -16.79 -3.15 -0.24
C ALA A 281 -16.40 -4.41 -1.02
N GLY A 282 -15.23 -4.99 -0.73
CA GLY A 282 -14.65 -6.09 -1.50
C GLY A 282 -14.38 -5.72 -2.96
N GLN A 283 -14.03 -4.46 -3.24
CA GLN A 283 -13.93 -3.94 -4.60
C GLN A 283 -12.67 -3.12 -4.86
N SER A 284 -12.01 -3.42 -5.99
CA SER A 284 -10.90 -2.65 -6.55
C SER A 284 -11.37 -1.55 -7.51
N THR A 285 -10.71 -0.41 -7.45
CA THR A 285 -10.87 0.74 -8.36
C THR A 285 -9.52 1.14 -8.93
N LEU A 286 -9.44 1.27 -10.25
CA LEU A 286 -8.24 1.80 -10.92
C LEU A 286 -8.12 3.31 -10.63
N ILE A 287 -7.03 3.71 -9.99
CA ILE A 287 -6.71 5.11 -9.68
C ILE A 287 -5.98 5.76 -10.85
N TYR A 288 -4.97 5.06 -11.40
CA TYR A 288 -4.17 5.57 -12.51
C TYR A 288 -3.66 4.43 -13.39
N GLY A 289 -3.92 4.51 -14.69
CA GLY A 289 -3.51 3.49 -15.66
C GLY A 289 -2.08 3.70 -16.15
N TYR A 290 -1.37 2.59 -16.35
CA TYR A 290 -0.05 2.55 -16.96
C TYR A 290 -0.04 1.57 -18.16
N PRO A 291 0.97 1.65 -19.04
CA PRO A 291 1.31 0.56 -19.94
C PRO A 291 1.61 -0.74 -19.17
N GLU A 292 1.56 -1.87 -19.87
CA GLU A 292 1.97 -3.17 -19.31
C GLU A 292 3.42 -3.14 -18.81
N GLU A 293 3.69 -3.97 -17.81
CA GLU A 293 5.01 -4.17 -17.21
C GLU A 293 5.61 -2.90 -16.58
N VAL A 294 4.76 -1.92 -16.23
CA VAL A 294 5.16 -0.78 -15.40
C VAL A 294 4.91 -1.08 -13.94
N TYR A 295 5.99 -1.18 -13.18
CA TYR A 295 5.99 -1.46 -11.75
C TYR A 295 5.99 -0.15 -10.97
N THR A 296 4.96 0.03 -10.15
CA THR A 296 4.80 1.21 -9.27
C THR A 296 4.84 0.80 -7.81
N THR A 297 5.22 1.74 -6.95
CA THR A 297 5.26 1.56 -5.50
C THR A 297 4.21 2.47 -4.82
N PRO A 298 2.91 2.06 -4.82
CA PRO A 298 1.87 2.85 -4.18
C PRO A 298 1.87 2.67 -2.66
N GLU A 299 1.68 3.79 -1.96
CA GLU A 299 1.52 3.85 -0.51
C GLU A 299 0.24 4.63 -0.18
N VAL A 300 -0.40 4.29 0.95
CA VAL A 300 -1.67 4.89 1.37
C VAL A 300 -1.60 5.36 2.82
N TYR A 301 -2.10 6.57 3.08
CA TYR A 301 -2.32 7.06 4.43
C TYR A 301 -3.53 8.00 4.45
N ASN A 302 -4.50 7.72 5.31
CA ASN A 302 -5.81 8.38 5.35
C ASN A 302 -6.46 8.39 3.96
N ASN A 303 -6.61 9.58 3.37
CA ASN A 303 -7.19 9.80 2.04
C ASN A 303 -6.12 10.03 0.96
N THR A 304 -4.84 9.98 1.31
CA THR A 304 -3.76 10.19 0.35
C THR A 304 -3.23 8.87 -0.16
N ILE A 305 -3.23 8.71 -1.49
CA ILE A 305 -2.45 7.68 -2.18
C ILE A 305 -1.28 8.39 -2.85
N VAL A 306 -0.05 7.94 -2.59
CA VAL A 306 1.15 8.39 -3.29
C VAL A 306 1.77 7.22 -4.02
N TRP A 307 2.32 7.45 -5.21
CA TRP A 307 3.07 6.41 -5.91
C TRP A 307 4.17 7.01 -6.79
N GLY A 308 5.20 6.21 -7.01
CA GLY A 308 6.24 6.41 -8.01
C GLY A 308 6.49 5.11 -8.76
N LEU A 309 7.50 5.10 -9.64
CA LEU A 309 8.00 3.85 -10.21
C LEU A 309 8.83 3.09 -9.17
N ASP A 310 8.84 1.76 -9.28
CA ASP A 310 9.80 0.92 -8.54
C ASP A 310 11.20 1.15 -9.11
N ARG A 311 12.12 1.55 -8.24
CA ARG A 311 13.52 1.81 -8.61
C ARG A 311 14.18 0.67 -9.39
N ASN A 312 13.81 -0.59 -9.13
CA ASN A 312 14.46 -1.77 -9.71
C ASN A 312 14.01 -2.07 -11.14
N TYR A 313 12.90 -1.48 -11.59
CA TYR A 313 12.27 -1.80 -12.87
C TYR A 313 12.22 -0.61 -13.84
N VAL A 314 13.01 0.43 -13.57
CA VAL A 314 13.06 1.62 -14.44
C VAL A 314 14.12 1.41 -15.53
N ASP A 315 13.67 1.18 -16.76
CA ASP A 315 14.50 1.45 -17.92
C ASP A 315 14.62 2.97 -18.10
N GLY A 316 15.77 3.49 -18.50
CA GLY A 316 16.04 4.94 -18.54
C GLY A 316 15.14 5.78 -19.49
N THR A 317 14.06 5.21 -20.03
CA THR A 317 13.08 5.81 -20.92
C THR A 317 11.75 6.19 -20.27
N SER A 318 11.47 5.67 -19.07
CA SER A 318 10.22 5.92 -18.35
C SER A 318 10.35 7.13 -17.42
N GLY A 319 9.39 8.06 -17.45
CA GLY A 319 9.37 9.21 -16.52
C GLY A 319 9.19 8.74 -15.09
N ASN A 320 10.16 9.03 -14.21
CA ASN A 320 10.16 8.63 -12.80
C ASN A 320 9.44 9.64 -11.92
N ASP A 321 8.21 10.01 -12.28
CA ASP A 321 7.47 11.03 -11.56
C ASP A 321 6.86 10.47 -10.26
N ILE A 322 6.77 11.31 -9.23
CA ILE A 322 6.01 11.01 -8.01
C ILE A 322 4.65 11.69 -8.13
N TYR A 323 3.61 10.88 -8.04
CA TYR A 323 2.22 11.30 -8.11
C TYR A 323 1.53 11.13 -6.76
N LEU A 324 0.53 11.97 -6.56
CA LEU A 324 -0.35 11.95 -5.40
C LEU A 324 -1.79 12.03 -5.87
N CYS A 325 -2.67 11.28 -5.22
CA CYS A 325 -4.11 11.29 -5.37
C CYS A 325 -4.75 11.52 -4.01
N ASP A 326 -5.55 12.58 -3.90
CA ASP A 326 -6.40 12.81 -2.73
C ASP A 326 -7.78 12.20 -3.00
N LEU A 327 -8.11 11.16 -2.24
CA LEU A 327 -9.41 10.51 -2.25
C LEU A 327 -10.41 11.49 -1.65
N ALA A 328 -11.30 12.02 -2.49
CA ALA A 328 -12.34 12.94 -2.05
C ALA A 328 -13.00 12.39 -0.78
N ALA A 329 -12.98 13.18 0.29
CA ALA A 329 -13.51 12.77 1.58
C ALA A 329 -14.94 12.23 1.40
N GLY A 330 -15.14 10.94 1.67
CA GLY A 330 -16.45 10.46 2.08
C GLY A 330 -16.88 11.26 3.31
N PRO A 331 -18.19 11.42 3.57
CA PRO A 331 -18.65 12.21 4.71
C PRO A 331 -17.99 11.68 5.99
N GLU A 332 -17.20 12.52 6.66
CA GLU A 332 -16.65 12.21 7.98
C GLU A 332 -17.82 11.90 8.91
N ILE A 333 -17.93 10.63 9.32
CA ILE A 333 -18.80 10.29 10.44
C ILE A 333 -18.03 10.72 11.68
N SER A 334 -18.27 11.95 12.13
CA SER A 334 -17.79 12.42 13.41
C SER A 334 -18.28 11.45 14.49
N GLN A 335 -17.36 10.69 15.10
CA GLN A 335 -17.67 9.91 16.28
C GLN A 335 -17.88 10.89 17.44
N THR A 336 -19.12 11.00 17.91
CA THR A 336 -19.52 11.68 19.15
C THR A 336 -19.23 10.84 20.37
#